data_AF-A0A7Z9QW48-F1
#
_entry.id   AF-A0A7Z9QW48-F1
#
_cell.length_a   1.000
_cell.length_b   1.000
_cell.length_c   1.000
_cell.angle_alpha   90.00
_cell.angle_beta   90.00
_cell.angle_gamma   90.00
#
_symmetry.space_group_name_H-M   'P 1'
#
loop_
_entity.id
_entity.type
_entity.pdbx_description
1 polymer ?
#
loop_
_entity_poly.entity_id
_entity_poly.type
_entity_poly.pdbx_seq_one_letter_code
_entity_poly.pdbx_strand_id
1 'polypeptide(L)'
;MTRCLVTGLCFMIALNILMAKELTLDDVFPVDRVLDVQITVDRKDWNTIQFQSRNFETEFQEKRMSQPIDSPYTYVKASVSIDGVEFPQVGIRKKGFFGSQSSSRPSLKIKLNYFDKKGEIDGLTNLTFNNNQQDSS
;
A
#
# COMPACT_ATOMS: atom_id res chain seq x y z
N MET A 1 55.52 -2.42 46.02
CA MET A 1 55.52 -1.66 44.74
C MET A 1 55.72 -2.73 43.67
N THR A 2 54.78 -3.06 42.80
CA THR A 2 54.13 -2.19 41.80
C THR A 2 52.82 -2.87 41.34
N ARG A 3 51.75 -2.09 41.26
CA ARG A 3 50.44 -2.50 40.71
C ARG A 3 50.54 -2.55 39.18
N CYS A 4 50.09 -3.64 38.55
CA CYS A 4 49.76 -3.64 37.13
C CYS A 4 48.22 -3.60 37.01
N LEU A 5 47.70 -2.42 36.69
CA LEU A 5 46.29 -2.21 36.37
C LEU A 5 46.16 -2.33 34.85
N VAL A 6 45.65 -3.46 34.36
CA VAL A 6 45.27 -3.59 32.94
C VAL A 6 43.82 -3.14 32.83
N THR A 7 43.62 -1.94 32.30
CA THR A 7 42.32 -1.34 31.99
C THR A 7 41.62 -2.15 30.91
N GLY A 8 40.48 -2.77 31.26
CA GLY A 8 39.58 -3.39 30.29
C GLY A 8 38.84 -2.32 29.50
N LEU A 9 39.07 -2.27 28.18
CA LEU A 9 38.31 -1.46 27.24
C LEU A 9 37.03 -2.22 26.88
N CYS A 10 35.95 -1.96 27.61
CA CYS A 10 34.62 -2.48 27.28
C CYS A 10 34.08 -1.68 26.10
N PHE A 11 34.21 -2.21 24.88
CA PHE A 11 33.57 -1.69 23.68
C PHE A 11 32.07 -1.97 23.78
N MET A 12 31.33 -1.08 24.45
CA MET A 12 29.86 -1.07 24.42
C MET A 12 29.43 -0.60 23.03
N ILE A 13 29.36 -1.52 22.08
CA ILE A 13 28.65 -1.29 20.82
C ILE A 13 27.19 -1.11 21.20
N ALA A 14 26.73 0.13 21.25
CA ALA A 14 25.31 0.46 21.35
C ALA A 14 24.65 -0.03 20.05
N LEU A 15 24.18 -1.27 20.09
CA LEU A 15 23.31 -1.82 19.07
C LEU A 15 21.97 -1.10 19.22
N ASN A 16 21.81 0.03 18.54
CA ASN A 16 20.50 0.63 18.29
C ASN A 16 19.74 -0.34 17.39
N ILE A 17 19.18 -1.40 17.98
CA ILE A 17 18.10 -2.15 17.35
C ILE A 17 16.94 -1.17 17.32
N LEU A 18 16.80 -0.45 16.21
CA LEU A 18 15.56 0.23 15.88
C LEU A 18 14.54 -0.89 15.73
N MET A 19 13.78 -1.18 16.79
CA MET A 19 12.63 -2.06 16.70
C MET A 19 11.77 -1.48 15.58
N ALA A 20 11.63 -2.22 14.48
CA ALA A 20 10.73 -1.81 13.41
C ALA A 20 9.34 -1.69 14.03
N LYS A 21 8.79 -0.47 14.04
CA LYS A 21 7.41 -0.25 14.46
C LYS A 21 6.54 -1.09 13.52
N GLU A 22 5.83 -2.05 14.08
CA GLU A 22 4.77 -2.78 13.38
C GLU A 22 3.47 -1.99 13.58
N LEU A 23 2.67 -1.88 12.52
CA LEU A 23 1.36 -1.24 12.61
C LEU A 23 0.34 -2.24 13.15
N THR A 24 -0.57 -1.73 13.97
CA THR A 24 -1.79 -2.43 14.38
C THR A 24 -3.02 -1.86 13.67
N LEU A 25 -4.18 -2.50 13.76
CA LEU A 25 -5.43 -1.94 13.23
C LEU A 25 -5.77 -0.57 13.86
N ASP A 26 -5.52 -0.40 15.15
CA ASP A 26 -5.80 0.87 15.84
C ASP A 26 -4.91 2.01 15.31
N ASP A 27 -3.69 1.72 14.85
CA ASP A 27 -2.83 2.70 14.20
C ASP A 27 -3.39 3.17 12.84
N VAL A 28 -4.09 2.29 12.09
CA VAL A 28 -4.65 2.58 10.75
C VAL A 28 -6.09 3.10 10.79
N PHE A 29 -6.77 3.01 11.93
CA PHE A 29 -8.11 3.57 12.11
C PHE A 29 -8.18 4.50 13.32
N PRO A 30 -7.32 5.54 13.39
CA PRO A 30 -7.34 6.47 14.49
C PRO A 30 -8.61 7.32 14.45
N VAL A 31 -9.10 7.72 15.63
CA VAL A 31 -10.34 8.50 15.79
C VAL A 31 -10.12 10.01 15.77
N ASP A 32 -8.87 10.46 15.85
CA ASP A 32 -8.49 11.84 16.18
C ASP A 32 -7.51 12.47 15.19
N ARG A 33 -7.08 11.75 14.14
CA ARG A 33 -6.15 12.25 13.14
C ARG A 33 -6.35 11.62 11.77
N VAL A 34 -5.77 12.27 10.76
CA VAL A 34 -5.63 11.72 9.41
C VAL A 34 -4.31 10.96 9.31
N LEU A 35 -4.29 9.85 8.57
CA LEU A 35 -3.08 9.09 8.29
C LEU A 35 -2.21 9.78 7.24
N ASP A 36 -0.89 9.74 7.43
CA ASP A 36 0.04 10.03 6.35
C ASP A 36 0.32 8.75 5.56
N VAL A 37 -0.02 8.75 4.27
CA VAL A 37 0.22 7.61 3.37
C VAL A 37 0.99 8.07 2.15
N GLN A 38 2.22 7.58 2.02
CA GLN A 38 3.08 7.87 0.87
C GLN A 38 3.14 6.65 -0.04
N ILE A 39 2.87 6.84 -1.33
CA ILE A 39 2.91 5.76 -2.33
C ILE A 39 3.98 6.11 -3.37
N THR A 40 4.97 5.24 -3.52
CA THR A 40 5.99 5.38 -4.56
C THR A 40 5.79 4.30 -5.62
N VAL A 41 5.65 4.74 -6.87
CA VAL A 41 5.40 3.89 -8.03
C VAL A 41 6.22 4.39 -9.22
N ASP A 42 6.66 3.49 -10.08
CA ASP A 42 7.32 3.88 -11.33
C ASP A 42 6.38 4.70 -12.23
N ARG A 43 6.92 5.68 -12.94
CA ARG A 43 6.11 6.58 -13.77
C ARG A 43 5.32 5.84 -14.87
N LYS A 44 5.89 4.80 -15.48
CA LYS A 44 5.23 3.99 -16.50
C LYS A 44 4.09 3.17 -15.90
N ASP A 45 4.31 2.60 -14.72
CA ASP A 45 3.31 1.83 -13.99
C ASP A 45 2.17 2.73 -13.50
N TRP A 46 2.48 3.95 -13.06
CA TRP A 46 1.49 4.96 -12.74
C TRP A 46 0.63 5.34 -13.95
N ASN A 47 1.24 5.58 -15.11
CA ASN A 47 0.50 5.84 -16.34
C ASN A 47 -0.44 4.67 -16.68
N THR A 48 0.01 3.42 -16.49
CA THR A 48 -0.82 2.23 -16.69
C THR A 48 -2.08 2.29 -15.80
N ILE A 49 -1.92 2.59 -14.52
CA ILE A 49 -3.05 2.76 -13.59
C ILE A 49 -3.99 3.88 -14.06
N GLN A 50 -3.45 5.06 -14.42
CA GLN A 50 -4.25 6.22 -14.77
C GLN A 50 -5.17 5.94 -15.96
N PHE A 51 -4.63 5.31 -17.02
CA PHE A 51 -5.31 5.18 -18.31
C PHE A 51 -6.07 3.86 -18.50
N GLN A 52 -5.96 2.90 -17.59
CA GLN A 52 -6.88 1.75 -17.56
C GLN A 52 -8.32 2.23 -17.27
N SER A 53 -9.29 1.71 -18.01
CA SER A 53 -10.71 2.03 -17.89
C SER A 53 -11.57 0.78 -18.10
N ARG A 54 -12.86 0.89 -17.74
CA ARG A 54 -13.86 -0.12 -18.12
C ARG A 54 -14.58 0.36 -19.37
N ASN A 55 -14.89 -0.56 -20.27
CA ASN A 55 -15.63 -0.30 -21.49
C ASN A 55 -17.08 -0.79 -21.32
N PHE A 56 -18.06 0.05 -21.65
CA PHE A 56 -19.48 -0.30 -21.64
C PHE A 56 -19.79 -1.61 -22.38
N GLU A 57 -19.25 -1.80 -23.58
CA GLU A 57 -19.49 -2.98 -24.40
C GLU A 57 -19.06 -4.26 -23.67
N THR A 58 -17.85 -4.24 -23.09
CA THR A 58 -17.34 -5.38 -22.32
C THR A 58 -18.13 -5.58 -21.03
N GLU A 59 -18.54 -4.51 -20.34
CA GLU A 59 -19.24 -4.63 -19.06
C GLU A 59 -20.69 -5.10 -19.18
N PHE A 60 -21.37 -4.80 -20.29
CA PHE A 60 -22.78 -5.12 -20.52
C PHE A 60 -23.02 -6.24 -21.54
N GLN A 61 -21.98 -6.98 -21.92
CA GLN A 61 -22.13 -8.18 -22.76
C GLN A 61 -22.91 -9.30 -22.07
N GLU A 62 -23.71 -10.04 -22.84
CA GLU A 62 -24.57 -11.15 -22.35
C GLU A 62 -23.78 -12.23 -21.60
N LYS A 63 -22.52 -12.48 -22.00
CA LYS A 63 -21.62 -13.44 -21.36
C LYS A 63 -21.48 -13.22 -19.85
N ARG A 64 -21.65 -11.99 -19.36
CA ARG A 64 -21.60 -11.65 -17.93
C ARG A 64 -22.70 -12.34 -17.11
N MET A 65 -23.80 -12.72 -17.74
CA MET A 65 -24.91 -13.44 -17.09
C MET A 65 -24.52 -14.88 -16.74
N SER A 66 -23.57 -15.49 -17.47
CA SER A 66 -23.16 -16.88 -17.27
C SER A 66 -21.79 -17.03 -16.62
N GLN A 67 -20.93 -16.00 -16.65
CA GLN A 67 -19.62 -16.04 -16.01
C GLN A 67 -19.08 -14.63 -15.66
N PRO A 68 -18.20 -14.52 -14.65
CA PRO A 68 -17.47 -13.29 -14.37
C PRO A 68 -16.63 -12.86 -15.57
N ILE A 69 -16.45 -11.55 -15.72
CA ILE A 69 -15.51 -10.97 -16.67
C ILE A 69 -14.29 -10.47 -15.90
N ASP A 70 -13.13 -10.67 -16.48
CA ASP A 70 -11.88 -10.18 -15.89
C ASP A 70 -11.90 -8.66 -15.72
N SER A 71 -11.37 -8.22 -14.59
CA SER A 71 -11.16 -6.80 -14.33
C SER A 71 -10.10 -6.25 -15.29
N PRO A 72 -10.33 -5.10 -15.96
CA PRO A 72 -9.31 -4.49 -16.82
C PRO A 72 -8.15 -3.87 -16.03
N TYR A 73 -8.27 -3.81 -14.69
CA TYR A 73 -7.25 -3.24 -13.81
C TYR A 73 -6.24 -4.28 -13.36
N THR A 74 -4.98 -4.03 -13.67
CA THR A 74 -3.86 -4.91 -13.33
C THR A 74 -3.08 -4.35 -12.15
N TYR A 75 -2.52 -5.24 -11.34
CA TYR A 75 -1.58 -4.84 -10.29
C TYR A 75 -0.21 -4.50 -10.88
N VAL A 76 0.38 -3.41 -10.40
CA VAL A 76 1.77 -3.00 -10.65
C VAL A 76 2.53 -2.95 -9.32
N LYS A 77 3.86 -2.94 -9.38
CA LYS A 77 4.71 -2.89 -8.18
C LYS A 77 4.80 -1.47 -7.65
N ALA A 78 4.76 -1.32 -6.33
CA ALA A 78 4.97 -0.07 -5.63
C ALA A 78 5.54 -0.32 -4.22
N SER A 79 5.97 0.75 -3.57
CA SER A 79 6.13 0.79 -2.11
C SER A 79 5.11 1.75 -1.50
N VAL A 80 4.74 1.49 -0.25
CA VAL A 80 3.81 2.30 0.52
C VAL A 80 4.39 2.52 1.90
N SER A 81 4.31 3.73 2.43
CA SER A 81 4.52 3.99 3.85
C SER A 81 3.24 4.52 4.49
N ILE A 82 2.99 4.11 5.73
CA ILE A 82 1.86 4.58 6.53
C ILE A 82 2.44 5.05 7.87
N ASP A 83 2.36 6.36 8.13
CA ASP A 83 2.99 7.03 9.27
C ASP A 83 4.47 6.61 9.47
N GLY A 84 5.19 6.47 8.36
CA GLY A 84 6.61 6.08 8.34
C GLY A 84 6.90 4.58 8.44
N VAL A 85 5.89 3.72 8.59
CA VAL A 85 6.09 2.25 8.52
C VAL A 85 6.02 1.80 7.07
N GLU A 86 7.11 1.18 6.59
CA GLU A 86 7.34 0.88 5.18
C GLU A 86 6.87 -0.52 4.76
N PHE A 87 6.16 -0.55 3.63
CA PHE A 87 5.81 -1.75 2.86
C PHE A 87 6.51 -1.67 1.50
N PRO A 88 7.73 -2.23 1.36
CA PRO A 88 8.59 -1.95 0.21
C PRO A 88 8.13 -2.65 -1.09
N GLN A 89 7.28 -3.67 -1.00
CA GLN A 89 6.90 -4.51 -2.15
C GLN A 89 5.41 -4.88 -2.12
N VAL A 90 4.57 -3.91 -2.45
CA VAL A 90 3.11 -4.08 -2.54
C VAL A 90 2.64 -4.12 -3.99
N GLY A 91 1.43 -4.63 -4.20
CA GLY A 91 0.72 -4.51 -5.47
C GLY A 91 -0.27 -3.37 -5.38
N ILE A 92 -0.25 -2.44 -6.32
CA ILE A 92 -1.30 -1.40 -6.44
C ILE A 92 -2.01 -1.52 -7.78
N ARG A 93 -3.30 -1.20 -7.80
CA ARG A 93 -4.08 -1.11 -9.04
C ARG A 93 -5.17 -0.08 -8.94
N LYS A 94 -5.67 0.36 -10.09
CA LYS A 94 -6.91 1.13 -10.16
C LYS A 94 -8.09 0.28 -9.66
N LYS A 95 -9.01 0.96 -9.00
CA LYS A 95 -10.31 0.47 -8.59
C LYS A 95 -11.35 1.41 -9.18
N GLY A 96 -12.49 0.87 -9.60
CA GLY A 96 -13.60 1.70 -10.01
C GLY A 96 -14.61 0.99 -10.90
N PHE A 97 -15.77 1.61 -10.97
CA PHE A 97 -16.77 1.43 -12.01
C PHE A 97 -17.10 2.80 -12.59
N PHE A 98 -18.01 2.91 -13.57
CA PHE A 98 -18.20 4.13 -14.37
C PHE A 98 -18.23 5.45 -13.57
N GLY A 99 -18.96 5.51 -12.45
CA GLY A 99 -19.08 6.74 -11.63
C GLY A 99 -17.82 7.14 -10.85
N SER A 100 -16.85 6.25 -10.67
CA SER A 100 -15.62 6.49 -9.88
C SER A 100 -14.35 6.46 -10.73
N GLN A 101 -14.46 6.33 -12.05
CA GLN A 101 -13.28 6.34 -12.91
C GLN A 101 -12.76 7.76 -13.09
N SER A 102 -11.49 7.92 -12.78
CA SER A 102 -10.74 9.14 -13.07
C SER A 102 -9.31 8.78 -13.46
N SER A 103 -8.77 9.47 -14.46
CA SER A 103 -7.36 9.39 -14.85
C SER A 103 -6.48 10.33 -14.01
N SER A 104 -7.04 11.42 -13.48
CA SER A 104 -6.32 12.40 -12.64
C SER A 104 -6.29 11.98 -11.16
N ARG A 105 -7.38 11.41 -10.65
CA ARG A 105 -7.51 10.95 -9.26
C ARG A 105 -8.16 9.56 -9.22
N PRO A 106 -7.47 8.50 -9.66
CA PRO A 106 -8.01 7.15 -9.63
C PRO A 106 -8.28 6.70 -8.18
N SER A 107 -9.36 5.95 -7.95
CA SER A 107 -9.42 5.14 -6.72
C SER A 107 -8.38 4.02 -6.82
N LEU A 108 -7.74 3.69 -5.70
CA LEU A 108 -6.67 2.69 -5.66
C LEU A 108 -7.07 1.52 -4.75
N LYS A 109 -6.61 0.33 -5.12
CA LYS A 109 -6.55 -0.82 -4.23
C LYS A 109 -5.09 -1.22 -4.06
N ILE A 110 -4.64 -1.29 -2.82
CA ILE A 110 -3.31 -1.73 -2.44
C ILE A 110 -3.44 -3.12 -1.83
N LYS A 111 -2.62 -4.06 -2.28
CA LYS A 111 -2.50 -5.40 -1.70
C LYS A 111 -1.10 -5.53 -1.14
N LEU A 112 -0.99 -5.47 0.18
CA LEU A 112 0.27 -5.47 0.92
C LEU A 112 1.07 -6.75 0.62
N ASN A 113 0.38 -7.88 0.56
CA ASN A 113 1.00 -9.18 0.29
C ASN A 113 1.06 -9.62 -1.19
N TYR A 114 1.02 -8.68 -2.13
CA TYR A 114 1.02 -9.04 -3.55
C TYR A 114 2.37 -9.65 -3.97
N PHE A 115 3.49 -9.00 -3.63
CA PHE A 115 4.84 -9.49 -3.93
C PHE A 115 5.49 -10.10 -2.68
N ASP A 116 5.51 -9.39 -1.56
CA ASP A 116 5.95 -9.93 -0.27
C ASP A 116 4.81 -10.66 0.43
N LYS A 117 4.84 -11.99 0.51
CA LYS A 117 3.72 -12.77 1.07
C LYS A 117 3.46 -12.55 2.56
N LYS A 118 4.39 -11.91 3.28
CA LYS A 118 4.25 -11.59 4.70
C LYS A 118 3.61 -10.22 4.95
N GLY A 119 3.43 -9.39 3.92
CA GLY A 119 2.93 -8.02 4.09
C GLY A 119 1.49 -7.96 4.60
N GLU A 120 1.31 -7.56 5.85
CA GLU A 120 0.01 -7.37 6.49
C GLU A 120 0.08 -6.35 7.62
N ILE A 121 -1.10 -5.96 8.13
CA ILE A 121 -1.28 -5.14 9.33
C ILE A 121 -2.33 -5.87 10.16
N ASP A 122 -1.94 -6.56 11.23
CA ASP A 122 -2.87 -7.37 12.04
C ASP A 122 -3.78 -8.29 11.19
N GLY A 123 -3.19 -9.00 10.23
CA GLY A 123 -3.89 -9.87 9.27
C GLY A 123 -4.64 -9.14 8.14
N LEU A 124 -4.73 -7.81 8.17
CA LEU A 124 -5.24 -7.02 7.05
C LEU A 124 -4.19 -6.97 5.93
N THR A 125 -4.61 -7.36 4.73
CA THR A 125 -3.70 -7.45 3.57
C THR A 125 -4.07 -6.52 2.41
N ASN A 126 -5.23 -5.84 2.51
CA ASN A 126 -5.76 -5.01 1.43
C ASN A 126 -6.23 -3.65 1.95
N LEU A 127 -5.75 -2.58 1.35
CA LEU A 127 -6.18 -1.21 1.62
C LEU A 127 -6.95 -0.67 0.40
N THR A 128 -7.97 0.13 0.66
CA THR A 128 -8.79 0.75 -0.39
C THR A 128 -8.82 2.26 -0.22
N PHE A 129 -8.39 2.98 -1.25
CA PHE A 129 -8.38 4.44 -1.30
C PHE A 129 -9.43 4.87 -2.32
N ASN A 130 -10.59 5.31 -1.83
CA ASN A 130 -11.63 5.85 -2.71
C ASN A 130 -11.30 7.29 -3.08
N ASN A 131 -11.58 7.67 -4.33
CA ASN A 131 -11.37 9.04 -4.80
C ASN A 131 -12.50 10.00 -4.47
N ASN A 132 -13.61 9.49 -3.89
CA ASN A 132 -14.82 10.24 -3.54
C ASN A 132 -15.32 11.16 -4.67
N GLN A 133 -15.17 10.74 -5.93
CA GLN A 133 -15.45 11.57 -7.10
C GLN A 133 -16.91 12.07 -7.21
N GLN A 134 -17.86 11.33 -6.63
CA GLN A 134 -19.29 11.67 -6.65
C GLN A 134 -19.78 12.27 -5.33
N ASP A 135 -18.88 12.47 -4.36
CA ASP A 135 -19.21 13.07 -3.08
C ASP A 135 -19.10 14.60 -3.19
N SER A 136 -20.16 15.30 -2.80
CA SER A 136 -20.28 16.76 -2.88
C SER A 136 -20.16 17.44 -1.52
N SER A 137 -19.88 16.69 -0.45
CA SER A 137 -19.74 17.22 0.91
C SER A 137 -18.54 18.16 1.08
#